data_AF-A0A2K9NRI2-F1
#
_entry.id   AF-A0A2K9NRI2-F1
#
_cell.length_a   1.000
_cell.length_b   1.000
_cell.length_c   1.000
_cell.angle_alpha   90.00
_cell.angle_beta   90.00
_cell.angle_gamma   90.00
#
_symmetry.space_group_name_H-M   'P 1'
#
loop_
_entity.id
_entity.type
_entity.pdbx_description
1 polymer ?
#
loop_
_entity_poly.entity_id
_entity_poly.type
_entity_poly.pdbx_seq_one_letter_code
_entity_poly.pdbx_strand_id
1 'polypeptide(L)'
;MKSLYSLLVIALVSTFSFNAHAVYFNVIGACSERPVHSGSFKTDLDDSVGKISMDIFDFNKIPYAGTEHGMNSIINSPVGLDAMEVISDSKMRAYGWCFSINGVIPDVLASEVHFSKQNDVLTWFYAYSTYDQGVWTDYCVPSYKIKSSQFCK
;
A
#
# COMPACT_ATOMS: atom_id res chain seq x y z
N MET A 1 -24.92 64.96 -16.39
CA MET A 1 -26.05 64.09 -16.01
C MET A 1 -25.57 62.65 -16.03
N LYS A 2 -25.80 61.93 -14.93
CA LYS A 2 -25.35 60.57 -14.65
C LYS A 2 -26.29 59.54 -15.29
N SER A 3 -25.75 58.46 -15.85
CA SER A 3 -26.41 57.15 -16.03
C SER A 3 -25.35 56.21 -16.63
N LEU A 4 -24.72 55.24 -15.97
CA LEU A 4 -24.99 54.39 -14.80
C LEU A 4 -26.06 53.32 -15.01
N TYR A 5 -25.79 52.37 -15.91
CA TYR A 5 -26.26 50.97 -15.86
C TYR A 5 -25.15 50.12 -16.50
N SER A 6 -24.25 49.48 -15.73
CA SER A 6 -24.48 48.35 -14.82
C SER A 6 -25.08 47.14 -15.56
N LEU A 7 -24.21 46.28 -16.09
CA LEU A 7 -24.51 44.88 -16.44
C LEU A 7 -23.18 44.11 -16.54
N LEU A 8 -22.46 44.09 -15.42
CA LEU A 8 -21.38 43.13 -15.21
C LEU A 8 -22.06 41.81 -14.82
N VAL A 9 -22.38 40.98 -15.81
CA VAL A 9 -22.86 39.61 -15.60
C VAL A 9 -21.66 38.80 -15.10
N ILE A 10 -21.41 38.84 -13.79
CA ILE A 10 -20.51 37.91 -13.12
C ILE A 10 -21.25 36.56 -13.13
N ALA A 11 -20.94 35.73 -14.12
CA ALA A 11 -21.31 34.32 -14.11
C ALA A 11 -20.60 33.68 -12.92
N LEU A 12 -21.37 33.45 -11.86
CA LEU A 12 -20.97 32.67 -10.69
C LEU A 12 -20.78 31.22 -11.17
N VAL A 13 -19.56 30.89 -11.60
CA VAL A 13 -19.15 29.51 -11.88
C VAL A 13 -19.10 28.81 -10.54
N SER A 14 -20.24 28.24 -10.14
CA SER A 14 -20.34 27.34 -9.00
C SER A 14 -19.42 26.16 -9.26
N THR A 15 -18.22 26.20 -8.68
CA THR A 15 -17.32 25.07 -8.63
C THR A 15 -18.00 23.98 -7.80
N PHE A 16 -18.75 23.12 -8.46
CA PHE A 16 -19.16 21.83 -7.91
C PHE A 16 -17.89 21.08 -7.54
N SER A 17 -17.51 21.15 -6.27
CA SER A 17 -16.52 20.28 -5.68
C SER A 17 -17.12 18.88 -5.70
N PHE A 18 -16.90 18.15 -6.78
CA PHE A 18 -17.06 16.70 -6.78
C PHE A 18 -16.11 16.18 -5.69
N ASN A 19 -16.65 15.79 -4.55
CA ASN A 19 -15.91 15.03 -3.55
C ASN A 19 -15.52 13.72 -4.24
N ALA A 20 -14.29 13.67 -4.77
CA ALA A 20 -13.74 12.48 -5.37
C ALA A 20 -13.57 11.46 -4.24
N HIS A 21 -14.50 10.51 -4.17
CA HIS A 21 -14.44 9.36 -3.30
C HIS A 21 -13.26 8.48 -3.74
N ALA A 22 -12.19 8.44 -2.95
CA ALA A 22 -10.98 7.71 -3.29
C ALA A 22 -10.22 7.27 -2.04
N VAL A 23 -9.91 5.98 -1.96
CA VAL A 23 -9.00 5.46 -0.93
C VAL A 23 -7.58 5.97 -1.20
N TYR A 24 -6.77 6.08 -0.16
CA TYR A 24 -5.35 6.40 -0.28
C TYR A 24 -4.53 5.13 -0.24
N PHE A 25 -3.40 5.11 -0.96
CA PHE A 25 -2.49 3.97 -0.93
C PHE A 25 -1.04 4.39 -0.76
N ASN A 26 -0.27 3.50 -0.13
CA ASN A 26 1.17 3.56 0.00
C ASN A 26 1.78 2.19 -0.32
N VAL A 27 2.93 2.18 -1.00
CA VAL A 27 3.79 1.00 -1.18
C VAL A 27 5.16 1.33 -0.60
N ILE A 28 5.52 0.67 0.50
CA ILE A 28 6.78 0.90 1.22
C ILE A 28 7.72 -0.26 0.94
N GLY A 29 8.84 0.03 0.30
CA GLY A 29 9.85 -0.95 -0.07
C GLY A 29 10.82 -1.30 1.07
N ALA A 30 11.90 -1.99 0.71
CA ALA A 30 12.73 -2.66 1.71
C ALA A 30 13.58 -1.75 2.61
N CYS A 31 13.93 -0.55 2.13
CA CYS A 31 15.11 0.19 2.62
C CYS A 31 14.84 1.55 3.25
N SER A 32 13.61 2.04 3.14
CA SER A 32 13.20 3.36 3.62
C SER A 32 11.79 3.28 4.19
N GLU A 33 11.50 4.08 5.22
CA GLU A 33 10.14 4.28 5.72
C GLU A 33 9.26 5.08 4.74
N ARG A 34 9.88 5.78 3.77
CA ARG A 34 9.16 6.57 2.78
C ARG A 34 8.54 5.67 1.71
N PRO A 35 7.25 5.87 1.35
CA PRO A 35 6.63 5.15 0.26
C PRO A 35 7.39 5.37 -1.06
N VAL A 36 7.60 4.29 -1.82
CA VAL A 36 8.13 4.32 -3.18
C VAL A 36 7.01 4.72 -4.15
N HIS A 37 5.79 4.27 -3.87
CA HIS A 37 4.57 4.72 -4.55
C HIS A 37 3.55 5.18 -3.52
N SER A 38 2.84 6.25 -3.83
CA SER A 38 1.69 6.71 -3.05
C SER A 38 0.71 7.45 -3.95
N GLY A 39 -0.55 7.50 -3.52
CA GLY A 39 -1.58 8.22 -4.26
C GLY A 39 -2.97 7.98 -3.70
N SER A 40 -3.97 8.34 -4.51
CA SER A 40 -5.38 8.06 -4.25
C SER A 40 -5.98 7.29 -5.41
N PHE A 41 -6.89 6.38 -5.14
CA PHE A 41 -7.54 5.55 -6.15
C PHE A 41 -9.05 5.52 -5.92
N LYS A 42 -9.81 5.87 -6.96
CA LYS A 42 -11.27 5.78 -6.92
C LYS A 42 -11.66 4.31 -7.07
N THR A 43 -12.45 3.81 -6.13
CA THR A 43 -12.83 2.40 -6.09
C THR A 43 -14.21 2.19 -5.48
N ASP A 44 -14.74 1.00 -5.68
CA ASP A 44 -15.91 0.50 -4.97
C ASP A 44 -15.46 -0.07 -3.62
N LEU A 45 -16.15 0.29 -2.53
CA LEU A 45 -15.78 -0.23 -1.21
C LEU A 45 -16.28 -1.66 -0.98
N ASP A 46 -17.19 -2.14 -1.83
CA ASP A 46 -17.66 -3.52 -1.80
C ASP A 46 -16.65 -4.50 -2.42
N ASP A 47 -15.63 -4.00 -3.13
CA ASP A 47 -14.50 -4.81 -3.59
C ASP A 47 -13.54 -5.11 -2.43
N SER A 48 -12.90 -6.28 -2.49
CA SER A 48 -11.88 -6.67 -1.52
C SER A 48 -10.62 -5.80 -1.65
N VAL A 49 -9.91 -5.58 -0.56
CA VAL A 49 -8.60 -4.90 -0.54
C VAL A 49 -7.64 -5.57 -1.51
N GLY A 50 -7.70 -6.90 -1.62
CA GLY A 50 -6.93 -7.70 -2.58
C GLY A 50 -7.17 -7.27 -4.02
N LYS A 51 -8.43 -7.28 -4.45
CA LYS A 51 -8.84 -6.84 -5.78
C LYS A 51 -8.44 -5.37 -6.03
N ILE A 52 -8.75 -4.49 -5.09
CA ILE A 52 -8.44 -3.06 -5.20
C ILE A 52 -6.93 -2.83 -5.30
N SER A 53 -6.11 -3.62 -4.60
CA SER A 53 -4.65 -3.55 -4.68
C SER A 53 -4.15 -3.88 -6.09
N MET A 54 -4.69 -4.92 -6.71
CA MET A 54 -4.36 -5.30 -8.09
C MET A 54 -4.75 -4.18 -9.06
N ASP A 55 -5.95 -3.64 -8.93
CA ASP A 55 -6.45 -2.52 -9.75
C ASP A 55 -5.55 -1.27 -9.59
N ILE A 56 -5.11 -0.95 -8.37
CA ILE A 56 -4.14 0.12 -8.09
C ILE A 56 -2.83 -0.15 -8.82
N PHE A 57 -2.27 -1.35 -8.73
CA PHE A 57 -0.98 -1.67 -9.32
C PHE A 57 -1.03 -1.66 -10.85
N ASP A 58 -2.09 -2.21 -11.46
CA ASP A 58 -2.31 -2.20 -12.90
C ASP A 58 -2.51 -0.80 -13.47
N PHE A 59 -3.24 0.06 -12.75
CA PHE A 59 -3.47 1.45 -13.13
C PHE A 59 -2.17 2.26 -13.06
N ASN A 60 -1.40 2.11 -11.98
CA ASN A 60 -0.17 2.87 -11.74
C ASN A 60 1.08 2.24 -12.39
N LYS A 61 0.93 1.12 -13.11
CA LYS A 61 2.03 0.34 -13.71
C LYS A 61 3.11 -0.05 -12.70
N ILE A 62 2.67 -0.38 -11.47
CA ILE A 62 3.54 -0.91 -10.42
C ILE A 62 3.67 -2.41 -10.69
N PRO A 63 4.88 -2.93 -10.94
CA PRO A 63 5.04 -4.36 -11.22
C PRO A 63 4.76 -5.17 -9.95
N TYR A 64 3.93 -6.21 -10.09
CA TYR A 64 3.57 -7.11 -9.00
C TYR A 64 3.39 -8.55 -9.49
N ALA A 65 3.46 -9.49 -8.54
CA ALA A 65 3.04 -10.88 -8.71
C ALA A 65 2.22 -11.26 -7.47
N GLY A 66 0.96 -11.66 -7.67
CA GLY A 66 0.04 -11.94 -6.57
C GLY A 66 -1.35 -12.29 -7.06
N THR A 67 -2.27 -12.42 -6.11
CA THR A 67 -3.70 -12.64 -6.34
C THR A 67 -4.48 -11.76 -5.36
N GLU A 68 -5.81 -11.82 -5.41
CA GLU A 68 -6.65 -11.13 -4.42
C GLU A 68 -6.37 -11.58 -2.97
N HIS A 69 -5.84 -12.78 -2.75
CA HIS A 69 -5.50 -13.24 -1.40
C HIS A 69 -4.28 -12.52 -0.81
N GLY A 70 -3.36 -12.07 -1.67
CA GLY A 70 -2.13 -11.40 -1.23
C GLY A 70 -1.08 -11.26 -2.32
N MET A 71 0.00 -10.56 -1.98
CA MET A 71 1.06 -10.21 -2.92
C MET A 71 2.34 -10.99 -2.58
N ASN A 72 2.83 -11.75 -3.54
CA ASN A 72 4.12 -12.44 -3.41
C ASN A 72 5.26 -11.47 -3.70
N SER A 73 5.08 -10.59 -4.70
CA SER A 73 6.04 -9.58 -5.09
C SER A 73 5.34 -8.28 -5.44
N ILE A 74 5.89 -7.16 -4.99
CA ILE A 74 5.58 -5.81 -5.44
C ILE A 74 6.94 -5.16 -5.76
N ILE A 75 7.00 -4.25 -6.74
CA ILE A 75 8.24 -3.57 -7.18
C ILE A 75 9.38 -4.54 -7.51
N ASN A 76 9.03 -5.71 -8.08
CA ASN A 76 9.97 -6.80 -8.39
C ASN A 76 10.80 -7.28 -7.17
N SER A 77 10.21 -7.26 -5.98
CA SER A 77 10.87 -7.81 -4.79
C SER A 77 11.18 -9.30 -4.95
N PRO A 78 12.24 -9.81 -4.28
CA PRO A 78 12.54 -11.24 -4.23
C PRO A 78 11.38 -12.07 -3.68
N VAL A 79 11.35 -13.35 -4.07
CA VAL A 79 10.36 -14.35 -3.62
C VAL A 79 11.06 -15.68 -3.32
N GLY A 80 10.40 -16.56 -2.57
CA GLY A 80 10.94 -17.88 -2.25
C GLY A 80 12.27 -17.78 -1.49
N LEU A 81 13.26 -18.57 -1.91
CA LEU A 81 14.57 -18.59 -1.24
C LEU A 81 15.34 -17.26 -1.37
N ASP A 82 15.11 -16.49 -2.43
CA ASP A 82 15.77 -15.18 -2.61
C ASP A 82 15.24 -14.11 -1.64
N ALA A 83 14.07 -14.37 -1.01
CA ALA A 83 13.50 -13.56 0.05
C ALA A 83 13.89 -14.04 1.46
N MET A 84 14.86 -14.95 1.57
CA MET A 84 15.38 -15.43 2.85
C MET A 84 16.73 -14.77 3.16
N GLU A 85 16.90 -14.29 4.40
CA GLU A 85 18.17 -13.84 4.93
C GLU A 85 18.63 -14.83 6.01
N VAL A 86 19.73 -15.53 5.77
CA VAL A 86 20.36 -16.40 6.76
C VAL A 86 21.28 -15.56 7.64
N ILE A 87 20.97 -15.47 8.93
CA ILE A 87 21.74 -14.70 9.92
C ILE A 87 22.75 -15.60 10.63
N SER A 88 22.36 -16.84 10.92
CA SER A 88 23.22 -17.89 11.49
C SER A 88 22.58 -19.27 11.28
N ASP A 89 23.25 -20.34 11.70
CA ASP A 89 22.75 -21.72 11.59
C ASP A 89 21.38 -21.95 12.26
N SER A 90 21.02 -21.12 13.25
CA SER A 90 19.74 -21.23 13.98
C SER A 90 18.79 -20.06 13.77
N LYS A 91 19.19 -19.05 12.98
CA LYS A 91 18.44 -17.79 12.85
C LYS A 91 18.36 -17.32 11.41
N MET A 92 17.15 -17.03 10.95
CA MET A 92 16.90 -16.47 9.62
C MET A 92 15.70 -15.53 9.63
N ARG A 93 15.60 -14.69 8.60
CA ARG A 93 14.42 -13.87 8.34
C ARG A 93 13.81 -14.26 7.01
N ALA A 94 12.49 -14.46 7.02
CA ALA A 94 11.70 -14.65 5.81
C ALA A 94 11.02 -13.33 5.47
N TYR A 95 11.31 -12.80 4.28
CA TYR A 95 10.75 -11.53 3.81
C TYR A 95 9.54 -11.74 2.90
N GLY A 96 8.62 -10.79 2.95
CA GLY A 96 7.39 -10.81 2.16
C GLY A 96 6.64 -9.49 2.29
N TRP A 97 5.41 -9.48 1.79
CA TRP A 97 4.57 -8.29 1.82
C TRP A 97 3.45 -8.45 2.84
N CYS A 98 3.35 -7.46 3.73
CA CYS A 98 2.21 -7.30 4.60
C CYS A 98 1.42 -6.06 4.16
N PHE A 99 0.15 -6.00 4.54
CA PHE A 99 -0.67 -4.82 4.33
C PHE A 99 -1.29 -4.34 5.63
N SER A 100 -1.73 -3.09 5.64
CA SER A 100 -2.51 -2.51 6.73
C SER A 100 -3.54 -1.55 6.17
N ILE A 101 -4.66 -1.41 6.89
CA ILE A 101 -5.68 -0.38 6.66
C ILE A 101 -5.64 0.58 7.82
N ASN A 102 -5.37 1.86 7.56
CA ASN A 102 -5.24 2.89 8.58
C ASN A 102 -4.22 2.53 9.69
N GLY A 103 -3.15 1.82 9.33
CA GLY A 103 -2.10 1.37 10.25
C GLY A 103 -2.42 0.11 11.05
N VAL A 104 -3.60 -0.49 10.87
CA VAL A 104 -3.98 -1.77 11.48
C VAL A 104 -3.71 -2.91 10.49
N ILE A 105 -2.93 -3.91 10.90
CA ILE A 105 -2.62 -5.10 10.11
C ILE A 105 -3.73 -6.14 10.37
N PRO A 106 -4.53 -6.53 9.37
CA PRO A 106 -5.53 -7.58 9.53
C PRO A 106 -4.90 -8.96 9.72
N ASP A 107 -5.60 -9.86 10.41
CA ASP A 107 -5.23 -11.26 10.63
C ASP A 107 -5.87 -12.23 9.62
N VAL A 108 -6.42 -11.68 8.53
CA VAL A 108 -7.09 -12.40 7.45
C VAL A 108 -6.50 -12.01 6.09
N LEU A 109 -6.87 -12.74 5.03
CA LEU A 109 -6.35 -12.48 3.68
C LEU A 109 -6.87 -11.15 3.12
N ALA A 110 -6.13 -10.56 2.18
CA ALA A 110 -6.55 -9.30 1.54
C ALA A 110 -7.89 -9.43 0.79
N SER A 111 -8.26 -10.64 0.38
CA SER A 111 -9.54 -10.96 -0.27
C SER A 111 -10.73 -10.90 0.68
N GLU A 112 -10.49 -10.90 1.99
CA GLU A 112 -11.54 -10.91 3.03
C GLU A 112 -11.74 -9.52 3.67
N VAL A 113 -10.79 -8.62 3.45
CA VAL A 113 -10.83 -7.25 3.98
C VAL A 113 -11.48 -6.33 2.97
N HIS A 114 -12.34 -5.45 3.45
CA HIS A 114 -12.99 -4.40 2.66
C HIS A 114 -12.70 -3.04 3.29
N PHE A 115 -12.65 -1.99 2.48
CA PHE A 115 -12.56 -0.64 3.01
C PHE A 115 -13.88 -0.23 3.64
N SER A 116 -13.81 0.54 4.73
CA SER A 116 -15.02 1.06 5.38
C SER A 116 -15.36 2.46 4.89
N LYS A 117 -14.37 3.22 4.43
CA LYS A 117 -14.52 4.63 4.04
C LYS A 117 -13.68 4.99 2.82
N GLN A 118 -14.19 5.95 2.05
CA GLN A 118 -13.56 6.54 0.88
C GLN A 118 -12.37 7.47 1.19
N ASN A 119 -11.76 7.34 2.38
CA ASN A 119 -10.54 8.03 2.77
C ASN A 119 -9.63 7.12 3.62
N ASP A 120 -9.94 5.82 3.68
CA ASP A 120 -9.08 4.85 4.32
C ASP A 120 -7.74 4.76 3.58
N VAL A 121 -6.69 4.43 4.32
CA VAL A 121 -5.33 4.34 3.82
C VAL A 121 -4.88 2.89 3.80
N LEU A 122 -4.72 2.33 2.60
CA LEU A 122 -4.04 1.06 2.39
C LEU A 122 -2.53 1.27 2.37
N THR A 123 -1.79 0.48 3.14
CA THR A 123 -0.33 0.46 3.06
C THR A 123 0.14 -0.96 2.88
N TRP A 124 0.69 -1.27 1.70
CA TRP A 124 1.52 -2.45 1.48
C TRP A 124 2.96 -2.11 1.87
N PHE A 125 3.59 -2.95 2.68
CA PHE A 125 4.96 -2.73 3.12
C PHE A 125 5.76 -4.03 3.12
N TYR A 126 7.00 -3.94 2.65
CA TYR A 126 7.92 -5.06 2.70
C TYR A 126 8.34 -5.30 4.15
N ALA A 127 8.20 -6.55 4.59
CA ALA A 127 8.31 -6.93 5.99
C ALA A 127 9.02 -8.28 6.11
N TYR A 128 9.36 -8.66 7.32
CA TYR A 128 9.89 -9.99 7.60
C TYR A 128 9.19 -10.65 8.78
N SER A 129 9.42 -11.96 8.92
CA SER A 129 9.26 -12.73 10.16
C SER A 129 10.61 -13.33 10.53
N THR A 130 10.90 -13.46 11.82
CA THR A 130 12.15 -14.03 12.33
C THR A 130 11.92 -15.47 12.77
N TYR A 131 12.71 -16.39 12.22
CA TYR A 131 12.88 -17.73 12.78
C TYR A 131 14.12 -17.74 13.67
N ASP A 132 13.97 -18.22 14.90
CA ASP A 132 15.07 -18.40 15.85
C ASP A 132 14.84 -19.69 16.64
N GLN A 133 15.74 -20.67 16.50
CA GLN A 133 15.73 -21.93 17.24
C GLN A 133 14.39 -22.70 17.21
N GLY A 134 13.70 -22.74 16.07
CA GLY A 134 12.43 -23.45 15.92
C GLY A 134 11.20 -22.58 16.11
N VAL A 135 11.36 -21.32 16.52
CA VAL A 135 10.25 -20.42 16.86
C VAL A 135 10.18 -19.27 15.85
N TRP A 136 8.98 -19.04 15.32
CA TRP A 136 8.68 -17.89 14.47
C TRP A 136 8.12 -16.73 15.29
N THR A 137 8.70 -15.56 15.08
CA THR A 137 8.40 -14.29 15.78
C THR A 137 8.43 -13.11 14.80
N ASP A 138 8.19 -11.89 15.28
CA ASP A 138 8.32 -10.65 14.50
C ASP A 138 7.45 -10.61 13.23
N TYR A 139 6.24 -11.18 13.25
CA TYR A 139 5.37 -11.19 12.07
C TYR A 139 5.04 -9.76 11.60
N CYS A 140 5.28 -9.50 10.31
CA CYS A 140 5.05 -8.21 9.68
C CYS A 140 5.84 -7.03 10.28
N VAL A 141 7.08 -7.26 10.71
CA VAL A 141 7.98 -6.14 11.04
C VAL A 141 8.52 -5.50 9.76
N PRO A 142 8.35 -4.17 9.54
CA PRO A 142 8.83 -3.54 8.32
C PRO A 142 10.34 -3.70 8.13
N SER A 143 10.77 -4.13 6.94
CA SER A 143 12.16 -4.50 6.67
C SER A 143 13.12 -3.32 6.75
N TYR A 144 12.64 -2.09 6.50
CA TYR A 144 13.44 -0.88 6.59
C TYR A 144 13.93 -0.56 8.01
N LYS A 145 13.44 -1.27 9.03
CA LYS A 145 13.96 -1.19 10.40
C LYS A 145 15.31 -1.86 10.56
N ILE A 146 15.58 -2.90 9.75
CA ILE A 146 16.85 -3.63 9.75
C ILE A 146 17.74 -3.19 8.60
N LYS A 147 17.15 -2.91 7.42
CA LYS A 147 17.88 -2.55 6.19
C LYS A 147 18.95 -3.58 5.82
N SER A 148 18.54 -4.84 5.66
CA SER A 148 19.45 -5.92 5.25
C SER A 148 20.21 -5.53 3.97
N SER A 149 21.52 -5.76 3.97
CA SER A 149 22.40 -5.49 2.83
C SER A 149 22.07 -6.35 1.59
N GLN A 150 21.30 -7.44 1.78
CA GLN A 150 20.78 -8.25 0.69
C GLN A 150 19.81 -7.46 -0.21
N PHE A 151 19.02 -6.56 0.37
CA PHE A 151 18.02 -5.77 -0.34
C PHE A 151 18.40 -4.29 -0.48
N CYS A 152 19.18 -3.78 0.47
CA CYS A 152 19.51 -2.37 0.59
C CYS A 152 20.99 -2.14 0.30
N LYS A 153 21.27 -1.65 -0.90
CA LYS A 153 22.61 -1.27 -1.36
C LYS A 153 22.71 0.25 -1.48
#